data_AF-A0A964TZQ2-F1
#
_entry.id   AF-A0A964TZQ2-F1
#
_cell.length_a   1.000
_cell.length_b   1.000
_cell.length_c   1.000
_cell.angle_alpha   90.00
_cell.angle_beta   90.00
_cell.angle_gamma   90.00
#
_symmetry.space_group_name_H-M   'P 1'
#
loop_
_entity.id
_entity.type
_entity.pdbx_description
1 polymer ?
#
loop_
_entity_poly.entity_id
_entity_poly.type
_entity_poly.pdbx_seq_one_letter_code
_entity_poly.pdbx_strand_id
1 'polypeptide(L)'
;MKFGAVPLDDAEGAVLAHSLALPDGRLRKGCILGAAEMTRLRACGVEQVVVARPDPGDMSEDEAALAIARALVPDGAGLGLRAVGTGRVNIVADGPGLVELDAAAIHAVNAVDPAITLATLPPLMRVEAGTMAATVKIIPYAVAGDAVRRAAQA
;
A
#
# COMPACT_ATOMS: atom_id res chain seq x y z
N MET A 1 -1.77 5.20 -12.93
CA MET A 1 -0.33 4.88 -13.09
C MET A 1 0.01 4.16 -14.40
N LYS A 2 1.23 4.38 -14.92
CA LYS A 2 1.84 3.64 -16.03
C LYS A 2 2.81 2.58 -15.51
N PHE A 3 2.76 1.36 -16.04
CA PHE A 3 3.63 0.25 -15.65
C PHE A 3 4.31 -0.35 -16.88
N GLY A 4 5.63 -0.52 -16.84
CA GLY A 4 6.36 -1.15 -17.94
C GLY A 4 7.86 -0.92 -17.91
N ALA A 5 8.55 -1.54 -18.86
CA ALA A 5 9.96 -1.30 -19.10
C ALA A 5 10.17 0.10 -19.73
N VAL A 6 11.18 0.81 -19.24
CA VAL A 6 11.61 2.10 -19.77
C VAL A 6 13.14 2.14 -19.89
N PRO A 7 13.70 2.93 -20.83
CA PRO A 7 15.12 3.25 -20.82
C PRO A 7 15.56 3.79 -19.46
N LEU A 8 16.76 3.42 -19.00
CA LEU A 8 17.26 3.88 -17.72
C LEU A 8 17.28 5.41 -17.66
N ASP A 9 17.59 6.10 -18.76
CA ASP A 9 17.57 7.57 -18.85
C ASP A 9 16.22 8.21 -18.51
N ASP A 10 15.11 7.47 -18.69
CA ASP A 10 13.78 7.95 -18.37
C ASP A 10 13.29 7.50 -16.98
N ALA A 11 14.06 6.68 -16.26
CA ALA A 11 13.56 5.98 -15.08
C ALA A 11 13.57 6.80 -13.77
N GLU A 12 14.23 7.96 -13.75
CA GLU A 12 14.35 8.78 -12.54
C GLU A 12 12.98 9.24 -12.03
N GLY A 13 12.78 9.17 -10.71
CA GLY A 13 11.51 9.46 -10.03
C GLY A 13 10.47 8.34 -10.12
N ALA A 14 10.68 7.31 -10.94
CA ALA A 14 9.76 6.18 -11.03
C ALA A 14 9.98 5.16 -9.90
N VAL A 15 8.97 4.35 -9.60
CA VAL A 15 9.02 3.29 -8.60
C VAL A 15 9.51 2.00 -9.25
N LEU A 16 10.57 1.39 -8.72
CA LEU A 16 11.12 0.14 -9.24
C LEU A 16 10.13 -1.02 -9.03
N ALA A 17 9.70 -1.68 -10.10
CA ALA A 17 8.67 -2.73 -10.02
C ALA A 17 9.18 -4.06 -9.46
N HIS A 18 10.46 -4.37 -9.68
CA HIS A 18 11.06 -5.64 -9.28
C HIS A 18 12.40 -5.41 -8.61
N SER A 19 12.67 -6.18 -7.55
CA SER A 19 13.97 -6.08 -6.88
C SER A 19 15.08 -6.46 -7.86
N LEU A 20 16.12 -5.65 -7.92
CA LEU A 20 17.29 -5.89 -8.78
C LEU A 20 18.49 -6.22 -7.89
N ALA A 21 19.06 -7.40 -8.10
CA ALA A 21 20.36 -7.76 -7.52
C ALA A 21 21.46 -7.05 -8.31
N LEU A 22 22.33 -6.35 -7.61
CA LEU A 22 23.48 -5.63 -8.14
C LEU A 22 24.77 -6.21 -7.52
N PRO A 23 25.94 -6.03 -8.15
CA PRO A 23 27.21 -6.49 -7.58
C PRO A 23 27.49 -5.93 -6.18
N ASP A 24 26.99 -4.73 -5.88
CA ASP A 24 27.16 -4.03 -4.61
C ASP A 24 25.98 -4.20 -3.63
N GLY A 25 25.00 -5.05 -3.95
CA GLY A 25 23.86 -5.31 -3.08
C GLY A 25 22.54 -5.53 -3.82
N ARG A 26 21.46 -4.93 -3.31
CA ARG A 26 20.12 -5.10 -3.91
C ARG A 26 19.30 -3.82 -3.82
N LEU A 27 18.72 -3.41 -4.93
CA LEU A 27 17.61 -2.46 -4.94
C LEU A 27 16.31 -3.24 -4.74
N ARG A 28 15.51 -2.82 -3.75
CA ARG A 28 14.23 -3.49 -3.44
C ARG A 28 13.13 -2.92 -4.33
N LYS A 29 12.20 -3.77 -4.77
CA LYS A 29 10.95 -3.30 -5.39
C LYS A 29 10.24 -2.29 -4.49
N GLY A 30 9.54 -1.34 -5.10
CA GLY A 30 8.91 -0.22 -4.39
C GLY A 30 9.86 0.94 -4.10
N CYS A 31 11.17 0.83 -4.37
CA CYS A 31 12.06 1.97 -4.20
C CYS A 31 11.81 3.03 -5.29
N ILE A 32 11.81 4.30 -4.90
CA ILE A 32 11.83 5.40 -5.85
C ILE A 32 13.26 5.52 -6.40
N LEU A 33 13.39 5.55 -7.72
CA LEU A 33 14.69 5.66 -8.39
C LEU A 33 15.15 7.12 -8.36
N GLY A 34 15.99 7.49 -7.39
CA GLY A 34 16.65 8.79 -7.35
C GLY A 34 18.03 8.76 -7.98
N ALA A 35 18.72 9.90 -8.01
CA ALA A 35 20.06 10.04 -8.61
C ALA A 35 21.08 8.97 -8.14
N ALA A 36 21.02 8.55 -6.87
CA ALA A 36 21.90 7.52 -6.31
C ALA A 36 21.61 6.13 -6.91
N GLU A 37 20.35 5.72 -6.96
CA GLU A 37 19.92 4.47 -7.58
C GLU A 37 20.26 4.44 -9.06
N MET A 38 20.02 5.57 -9.75
CA MET A 38 20.30 5.73 -11.17
C MET A 38 21.79 5.57 -11.48
N THR A 39 22.65 6.18 -10.66
CA THR A 39 24.12 6.03 -10.77
C THR A 39 24.54 4.58 -10.59
N ARG A 40 23.99 3.89 -9.58
CA ARG A 40 24.30 2.47 -9.32
C ARG A 40 23.84 1.57 -10.47
N LEU A 41 22.64 1.79 -10.99
CA LEU A 41 22.12 1.05 -12.14
C LEU A 41 22.99 1.25 -13.38
N ARG A 42 23.41 2.49 -13.67
CA ARG A 42 24.35 2.78 -14.78
C ARG A 42 25.68 2.06 -14.60
N ALA A 43 26.26 2.11 -13.40
CA ALA A 43 27.54 1.45 -13.11
C ALA A 43 27.47 -0.07 -13.30
N CYS A 44 26.29 -0.66 -13.17
CA CYS A 44 26.04 -2.08 -13.40
C CYS A 44 25.69 -2.42 -14.87
N GLY A 45 25.71 -1.44 -15.78
CA GLY A 45 25.37 -1.64 -17.19
C GLY A 45 23.88 -1.91 -17.45
N VAL A 46 22.99 -1.49 -16.55
CA VAL A 46 21.55 -1.64 -16.76
C VAL A 46 21.08 -0.60 -17.78
N GLU A 47 20.49 -1.05 -18.88
CA GLU A 47 19.99 -0.16 -19.94
C GLU A 47 18.49 0.14 -19.83
N GLN A 48 17.72 -0.79 -19.29
CA GLN A 48 16.27 -0.67 -19.10
C GLN A 48 15.85 -1.24 -17.75
N VAL A 49 14.79 -0.66 -17.18
CA VAL A 49 14.20 -1.10 -15.92
C VAL A 49 12.69 -1.11 -16.00
N VAL A 50 12.05 -2.09 -15.36
CA VAL A 50 10.59 -2.12 -15.22
C VAL A 50 10.20 -1.24 -14.05
N VAL A 51 9.38 -0.23 -14.31
CA VAL A 51 8.97 0.77 -13.33
C VAL A 51 7.47 0.98 -13.33
N ALA A 52 6.99 1.53 -12.22
CA ALA A 52 5.68 2.13 -12.06
C ALA A 52 5.82 3.65 -11.95
N ARG A 53 5.03 4.39 -12.74
CA ARG A 53 4.95 5.85 -12.66
C ARG A 53 3.54 6.24 -12.24
N PRO A 54 3.36 6.79 -11.02
CA PRO A 54 2.10 7.40 -10.62
C PRO A 54 1.69 8.49 -11.62
N ASP A 55 0.39 8.59 -11.92
CA ASP A 55 -0.14 9.71 -12.69
C ASP A 55 -0.38 10.91 -11.76
N PRO A 56 -0.48 12.14 -12.30
CA PRO A 56 -0.86 13.31 -11.49
C PRO A 56 -2.18 13.06 -10.74
N GLY A 57 -2.15 13.21 -9.41
CA GLY A 57 -3.31 12.96 -8.54
C GLY A 57 -3.38 11.55 -7.95
N ASP A 58 -2.49 10.63 -8.35
CA ASP A 58 -2.33 9.35 -7.66
C ASP A 58 -1.69 9.57 -6.28
N MET A 59 -2.16 8.82 -5.27
CA MET A 59 -1.56 8.71 -3.94
C MET A 59 -0.65 7.48 -3.88
N SER A 60 0.44 7.56 -3.13
CA SER A 60 1.33 6.41 -2.91
C SER A 60 0.61 5.29 -2.15
N GLU A 61 1.02 4.03 -2.36
CA GLU A 61 0.38 2.87 -1.75
C GLU A 61 0.30 2.96 -0.20
N ASP A 62 1.35 3.43 0.45
CA ASP A 62 1.42 3.55 1.91
C ASP A 62 0.54 4.67 2.44
N GLU A 63 0.53 5.82 1.75
CA GLU A 63 -0.32 6.96 2.09
C GLU A 63 -1.80 6.61 1.93
N ALA A 64 -2.16 5.96 0.82
CA ALA A 64 -3.51 5.53 0.53
C ALA A 64 -4.01 4.47 1.53
N ALA A 65 -3.20 3.46 1.84
CA ALA A 65 -3.56 2.44 2.84
C ALA A 65 -3.81 3.07 4.22
N LEU A 66 -2.95 4.01 4.62
CA LEU A 66 -3.08 4.69 5.91
C LEU A 66 -4.30 5.61 5.97
N ALA A 67 -4.59 6.33 4.90
CA ALA A 67 -5.75 7.21 4.82
C ALA A 67 -7.06 6.42 5.01
N ILE A 68 -7.21 5.31 4.31
CA ILE A 68 -8.40 4.44 4.42
C ILE A 68 -8.48 3.80 5.80
N ALA A 69 -7.36 3.26 6.32
CA ALA A 69 -7.34 2.63 7.64
C ALA A 69 -7.73 3.59 8.77
N ARG A 70 -7.32 4.87 8.68
CA ARG A 70 -7.71 5.92 9.64
C ARG A 70 -9.19 6.24 9.62
N ALA A 71 -9.84 6.17 8.45
CA ALA A 71 -11.27 6.41 8.34
C ALA A 71 -12.11 5.25 8.91
N LEU A 72 -11.58 4.02 8.85
CA LEU A 72 -12.29 2.82 9.29
C LEU A 72 -12.31 2.61 10.81
N VAL A 73 -11.36 3.20 11.54
CA VAL A 73 -11.18 2.95 12.98
C VAL A 73 -11.51 4.21 13.78
N PRO A 74 -12.71 4.29 14.39
CA PRO A 74 -13.08 5.41 15.23
C PRO A 74 -12.29 5.40 16.55
N ASP A 75 -12.14 6.57 17.16
CA ASP A 75 -11.50 6.71 18.46
C ASP A 75 -12.24 5.88 19.53
N GLY A 76 -11.47 5.13 20.32
CA GLY A 76 -12.02 4.30 21.39
C GLY A 76 -12.58 2.94 20.93
N ALA A 77 -12.40 2.54 19.67
CA ALA A 77 -12.82 1.22 19.17
C ALA A 77 -12.08 0.01 19.79
N GLY A 78 -11.05 0.24 20.62
CA GLY A 78 -10.16 -0.82 21.11
C GLY A 78 -9.30 -1.44 20.00
N LEU A 79 -9.08 -0.67 18.92
CA LEU A 79 -8.30 -1.05 17.76
C LEU A 79 -7.19 -0.03 17.51
N GLY A 80 -5.99 -0.53 17.18
CA GLY A 80 -4.84 0.25 16.78
C GLY A 80 -4.45 0.04 15.32
N LEU A 81 -3.82 1.04 14.72
CA LEU A 81 -3.25 0.95 13.37
C LEU A 81 -1.77 0.61 13.41
N ARG A 82 -1.36 -0.39 12.62
CA ARG A 82 0.04 -0.77 12.43
C ARG A 82 0.39 -0.71 10.96
N ALA A 83 1.13 0.33 10.56
CA ALA A 83 1.68 0.43 9.21
C ALA A 83 2.77 -0.64 9.02
N VAL A 84 2.55 -1.53 8.06
CA VAL A 84 3.52 -2.58 7.68
C VAL A 84 4.43 -2.08 6.56
N GLY A 85 3.97 -1.08 5.81
CA GLY A 85 4.62 -0.59 4.60
C GLY A 85 4.25 -1.44 3.38
N THR A 86 4.70 -1.01 2.20
CA THR A 86 4.38 -1.65 0.91
C THR A 86 2.87 -1.73 0.66
N GLY A 87 2.15 -0.66 0.94
CA GLY A 87 0.72 -0.51 0.71
C GLY A 87 -0.15 -1.25 1.71
N ARG A 88 0.36 -1.62 2.90
CA ARG A 88 -0.41 -2.37 3.91
C ARG A 88 -0.45 -1.67 5.26
N VAL A 89 -1.66 -1.55 5.80
CA VAL A 89 -1.92 -1.17 7.18
C VAL A 89 -2.80 -2.23 7.84
N ASN A 90 -2.31 -2.78 8.95
CA ASN A 90 -3.06 -3.71 9.76
C ASN A 90 -3.83 -2.96 10.85
N ILE A 91 -5.08 -3.37 11.06
CA ILE A 91 -5.92 -2.94 12.16
C ILE A 91 -5.87 -4.07 13.20
N VAL A 92 -5.35 -3.76 14.39
CA VAL A 92 -5.09 -4.76 15.44
C VAL A 92 -5.90 -4.46 16.68
N ALA A 93 -6.30 -5.49 17.41
CA ALA A 93 -6.94 -5.31 18.71
C ALA A 93 -5.95 -4.83 19.77
N ASP A 94 -6.37 -3.89 20.61
CA ASP A 94 -5.56 -3.40 21.74
C ASP A 94 -5.66 -4.32 22.97
N GLY A 95 -6.72 -5.14 23.04
CA GLY A 95 -7.02 -6.02 24.17
C GLY A 95 -7.93 -7.19 23.79
N PRO A 96 -8.34 -8.00 24.78
CA PRO A 96 -9.28 -9.10 24.56
C PRO A 96 -10.68 -8.57 24.19
N GLY A 97 -11.32 -9.18 23.19
CA GLY A 97 -12.64 -8.77 22.71
C GLY A 97 -13.22 -9.66 21.62
N LEU A 98 -14.33 -9.20 21.03
CA LEU A 98 -14.95 -9.80 19.84
C LEU A 98 -14.95 -8.76 18.71
N VAL A 99 -14.69 -9.20 17.48
CA VAL A 99 -14.70 -8.32 16.29
C VAL A 99 -16.13 -8.14 15.81
N GLU A 100 -16.66 -6.93 15.94
CA GLU A 100 -17.91 -6.51 15.29
C GLU A 100 -17.59 -5.86 13.93
N LEU A 101 -18.42 -6.10 12.93
CA LEU A 101 -18.18 -5.66 11.56
C LEU A 101 -19.43 -4.96 11.00
N ASP A 102 -19.23 -3.79 10.41
CA ASP A 102 -20.19 -3.22 9.46
C ASP A 102 -19.91 -3.82 8.07
N ALA A 103 -20.63 -4.90 7.75
CA ALA A 103 -20.48 -5.57 6.47
C ALA A 103 -20.80 -4.66 5.28
N ALA A 104 -21.76 -3.73 5.42
CA ALA A 104 -22.14 -2.83 4.34
C ALA A 104 -21.02 -1.84 4.03
N ALA A 105 -20.44 -1.21 5.06
CA ALA A 105 -19.28 -0.33 4.90
C ALA A 105 -18.07 -1.07 4.30
N ILE A 106 -17.78 -2.30 4.77
CA ILE A 106 -16.68 -3.12 4.23
C ILE A 106 -16.89 -3.42 2.74
N HIS A 107 -18.10 -3.75 2.33
CA HIS A 107 -18.42 -3.98 0.93
C HIS A 107 -18.35 -2.70 0.10
N ALA A 108 -18.82 -1.57 0.66
CA ALA A 108 -18.75 -0.28 0.00
C ALA A 108 -17.30 0.13 -0.30
N VAL A 109 -16.39 0.00 0.67
CA VAL A 109 -14.94 0.24 0.48
C VAL A 109 -14.38 -0.63 -0.64
N ASN A 110 -14.62 -1.94 -0.59
CA ASN A 110 -14.08 -2.89 -1.58
C ASN A 110 -14.67 -2.69 -2.99
N ALA A 111 -15.84 -2.06 -3.12
CA ALA A 111 -16.47 -1.77 -4.40
C ALA A 111 -15.95 -0.50 -5.07
N VAL A 112 -15.17 0.34 -4.38
CA VAL A 112 -14.73 1.65 -4.87
C VAL A 112 -13.76 1.53 -6.04
N ASP A 113 -12.76 0.66 -5.92
CA ASP A 113 -11.69 0.48 -6.91
C ASP A 113 -11.00 -0.89 -6.68
N PRO A 114 -10.72 -1.69 -7.73
CA PRO A 114 -10.06 -2.98 -7.58
C PRO A 114 -8.63 -2.91 -7.02
N ALA A 115 -7.99 -1.74 -7.00
CA ALA A 115 -6.68 -1.53 -6.38
C ALA A 115 -6.73 -1.50 -4.84
N ILE A 116 -7.92 -1.27 -4.27
CA ILE A 116 -8.16 -1.12 -2.83
C ILE A 116 -8.78 -2.43 -2.32
N THR A 117 -8.24 -2.96 -1.23
CA THR A 117 -8.80 -4.13 -0.57
C THR A 117 -8.84 -3.95 0.94
N LEU A 118 -10.00 -4.18 1.54
CA LEU A 118 -10.20 -4.33 2.98
C LEU A 118 -10.59 -5.78 3.26
N ALA A 119 -9.75 -6.47 4.03
CA ALA A 119 -10.02 -7.84 4.49
C ALA A 119 -10.14 -7.86 6.02
N THR A 120 -11.04 -8.68 6.54
CA THR A 120 -11.33 -8.77 7.97
C THR A 120 -11.34 -10.22 8.46
N LEU A 121 -11.23 -10.42 9.77
CA LEU A 121 -11.66 -11.67 10.40
C LEU A 121 -13.19 -11.88 10.24
N PRO A 122 -13.71 -13.08 10.50
CA PRO A 122 -15.15 -13.32 10.57
C PRO A 122 -15.83 -12.48 11.68
N PRO A 123 -17.14 -12.21 11.55
CA PRO A 123 -17.88 -11.50 12.59
C PRO A 123 -17.86 -12.31 13.90
N LEU A 124 -17.78 -11.58 15.02
CA LEU A 124 -17.73 -12.10 16.39
C LEU A 124 -16.54 -13.03 16.65
N MET A 125 -15.48 -12.95 15.85
CA MET A 125 -14.23 -13.65 16.12
C MET A 125 -13.60 -13.11 17.41
N ARG A 126 -13.23 -14.00 18.32
CA ARG A 126 -12.50 -13.63 19.54
C ARG A 126 -11.07 -13.21 19.21
N VAL A 127 -10.64 -12.10 19.79
CA VAL A 127 -9.31 -11.52 19.62
C VAL A 127 -8.65 -11.26 20.96
N GLU A 128 -7.32 -11.19 20.94
CA GLU A 128 -6.47 -10.73 22.04
C GLU A 128 -5.59 -9.55 21.58
N ALA A 129 -4.92 -8.88 22.50
CA ALA A 129 -4.01 -7.78 22.19
C ALA A 129 -3.00 -8.16 21.10
N GLY A 130 -2.93 -7.35 20.05
CA GLY A 130 -2.07 -7.56 18.88
C GLY A 130 -2.64 -8.45 17.78
N THR A 131 -3.82 -9.05 17.97
CA THR A 131 -4.49 -9.82 16.92
C THR A 131 -4.90 -8.90 15.77
N MET A 132 -4.58 -9.28 14.53
CA MET A 132 -5.01 -8.52 13.34
C MET A 132 -6.48 -8.80 13.05
N ALA A 133 -7.35 -7.83 13.35
CA ALA A 133 -8.78 -7.91 13.10
C ALA A 133 -9.13 -7.59 11.65
N ALA A 134 -8.38 -6.68 11.02
CA ALA A 134 -8.55 -6.32 9.62
C ALA A 134 -7.23 -5.81 9.01
N THR A 135 -7.19 -5.70 7.69
CA THR A 135 -6.06 -5.14 6.95
C THR A 135 -6.55 -4.41 5.71
N VAL A 136 -5.99 -3.21 5.50
CA VAL A 136 -6.12 -2.48 4.24
C VAL A 136 -4.89 -2.79 3.40
N LYS A 137 -5.13 -3.10 2.13
CA LYS A 137 -4.09 -3.32 1.13
C LYS A 137 -4.37 -2.47 -0.11
N ILE A 138 -3.38 -1.67 -0.50
CA ILE A 138 -3.26 -1.14 -1.84
C ILE A 138 -2.39 -2.11 -2.63
N ILE A 139 -2.94 -2.65 -3.71
CA ILE A 139 -2.30 -3.68 -4.54
C ILE A 139 -1.21 -3.09 -5.45
N PRO A 140 -1.46 -2.00 -6.21
CA PRO A 140 -0.43 -1.31 -6.97
C PRO A 140 0.42 -0.37 -6.11
N TYR A 141 1.50 0.18 -6.68
CA TYR A 141 2.36 1.15 -6.00
C TYR A 141 1.72 2.52 -5.77
N ALA A 142 0.65 2.83 -6.49
CA ALA A 142 -0.12 4.05 -6.35
C ALA A 142 -1.56 3.82 -6.83
N VAL A 143 -2.50 4.62 -6.32
CA VAL A 143 -3.93 4.56 -6.64
C VAL A 143 -4.49 5.98 -6.73
N ALA A 144 -5.51 6.19 -7.57
CA ALA A 144 -6.12 7.51 -7.74
C ALA A 144 -6.59 8.08 -6.40
N GLY A 145 -6.14 9.29 -6.03
CA GLY A 145 -6.51 9.90 -4.75
C GLY A 145 -8.01 10.08 -4.56
N ASP A 146 -8.76 10.25 -5.66
CA ASP A 146 -10.22 10.32 -5.66
C ASP A 146 -10.86 9.00 -5.22
N ALA A 147 -10.29 7.85 -5.63
CA ALA A 147 -10.74 6.55 -5.17
C ALA A 147 -10.46 6.39 -3.67
N VAL A 148 -9.28 6.79 -3.19
CA VAL A 148 -8.95 6.77 -1.76
C VAL A 148 -9.93 7.59 -0.94
N ARG A 149 -10.26 8.81 -1.39
CA ARG A 149 -11.23 9.67 -0.68
C ARG A 149 -12.63 9.05 -0.63
N ARG A 150 -13.11 8.45 -1.71
CA ARG A 150 -14.40 7.73 -1.72
C ARG A 150 -14.39 6.54 -0.77
N ALA A 151 -13.32 5.74 -0.77
CA ALA A 151 -13.16 4.61 0.14
C ALA A 151 -13.10 5.05 1.61
N ALA A 152 -12.45 6.17 1.91
CA ALA A 152 -12.39 6.73 3.26
C ALA A 152 -13.73 7.35 3.75
N GLN A 153 -14.74 7.45 2.89
CA GLN A 153 -16.06 8.02 3.21
C GLN A 153 -17.20 7.01 3.07
N ALA A 154 -16.85 5.75 2.76
CA ALA A 154 -17.79 4.67 2.45
C ALA A 154 -18.46 4.09 3.69
#